data_AF-A0A969KL19-F1
#
_entry.id   AF-A0A969KL19-F1
#
_cell.length_a   1.000
_cell.length_b   1.000
_cell.length_c   1.000
_cell.angle_alpha   90.00
_cell.angle_beta   90.00
_cell.angle_gamma   90.00
#
_symmetry.space_group_name_H-M   'P 1'
#
loop_
_entity.id
_entity.type
_entity.pdbx_description
1 polymer ?
#
loop_
_entity_poly.entity_id
_entity_poly.type
_entity_poly.pdbx_seq_one_letter_code
_entity_poly.pdbx_strand_id
1 'polypeptide(L)'
;MIINIIVAVLVIVMAYAVAFFGVSWPDRVIKSRLFKWIMRGPVTASATLAFMTVIRRGGEFFGTPYNAFVPFTVVAMILLMEHAITFAAPLWERWLFFGRDRKELVLLQNIEERLLTQGDLQQFLEAVLAAVRDHLQSPSAFVAALDDETLSPIVVAGNRAMLDHEGLTEALNQINGDPRHEFQWGNFWVLPLFRRRNSGMDRDELPPLLGLLGVAHDDMTKNMEYDQRESLWLLADRAAIALEDRQLQQGVFRSLADIQPQVE
;
A
#
# COMPACT_ATOMS: atom_id res chain seq x y z
N MET A 1 28.06 32.30 32.45
CA MET A 1 26.87 32.11 31.59
C MET A 1 27.05 30.98 30.57
N ILE A 2 28.15 30.95 29.82
CA ILE A 2 28.45 29.90 28.81
C ILE A 2 28.46 28.48 29.41
N ILE A 3 29.04 28.29 30.58
CA ILE A 3 29.10 26.99 31.26
C ILE A 3 27.70 26.43 31.57
N ASN A 4 26.78 27.27 32.06
CA ASN A 4 25.41 26.83 32.38
C ASN A 4 24.65 26.37 31.12
N ILE A 5 24.88 27.05 29.99
CA ILE A 5 24.28 26.67 28.71
C ILE A 5 24.85 25.33 28.23
N ILE A 6 26.17 25.13 28.33
CA ILE A 6 26.82 23.87 27.96
C ILE A 6 26.30 22.71 28.83
N VAL A 7 26.19 22.92 30.14
CA VAL A 7 25.65 21.90 31.07
C VAL A 7 24.21 21.56 30.72
N ALA A 8 23.37 22.55 30.40
CA ALA A 8 21.99 22.31 29.99
C ALA A 8 21.91 21.46 28.70
N VAL A 9 22.75 21.77 27.70
CA VAL A 9 22.85 20.97 26.47
C VAL A 9 23.31 19.54 26.78
N LEU A 10 24.31 19.37 27.65
CA LEU A 10 24.85 18.06 28.01
C LEU A 10 23.79 17.18 28.71
N VAL A 11 22.97 17.78 29.59
CA VAL A 11 21.85 17.08 30.26
C VAL A 11 20.81 16.62 29.25
N ILE A 12 20.49 17.44 28.24
CA ILE A 12 19.57 17.07 27.16
C ILE A 12 20.11 15.87 26.36
N VAL A 13 21.41 15.89 26.02
CA VAL A 13 22.07 14.79 25.29
C VAL A 13 22.10 13.50 26.11
N MET A 14 22.36 13.59 27.42
CA MET A 14 22.34 12.41 28.31
C MET A 14 20.93 11.81 28.40
N ALA A 15 19.89 12.65 28.55
CA ALA A 15 18.51 12.20 28.58
C ALA A 15 18.09 11.53 27.25
N TYR A 16 18.56 12.06 26.11
CA TYR A 16 18.38 11.44 24.80
C TYR A 16 19.01 10.04 24.72
N ALA A 17 20.27 9.90 25.19
CA ALA A 17 20.96 8.62 25.17
C ALA A 17 20.24 7.56 26.05
N VAL A 18 19.79 7.94 27.25
CA VAL A 18 19.04 7.04 28.14
C VAL A 18 17.70 6.60 27.52
N ALA A 19 17.01 7.47 26.80
CA ALA A 19 15.77 7.11 26.10
C ALA A 19 15.98 6.14 24.92
N PHE A 20 17.21 5.99 24.43
CA PHE A 20 17.58 5.12 23.32
C PHE A 20 17.97 3.71 23.77
N PHE A 21 18.54 3.56 24.98
CA PHE A 21 18.94 2.27 25.52
C PHE A 21 17.73 1.49 26.08
N GLY A 22 17.21 0.53 25.29
CA GLY A 22 16.27 -0.50 25.77
C GLY A 22 14.88 -0.48 25.12
N VAL A 23 14.66 0.29 24.05
CA VAL A 23 13.34 0.50 23.46
C VAL A 23 13.44 0.34 21.93
N SER A 24 12.75 -0.66 21.35
CA SER A 24 12.79 -1.03 19.92
C SER A 24 12.09 -0.04 18.97
N TRP A 25 11.93 1.22 19.40
CA TRP A 25 11.12 2.18 18.66
C TRP A 25 11.97 2.88 17.60
N PRO A 26 11.42 3.14 16.41
CA PRO A 26 12.15 3.79 15.35
C PRO A 26 12.52 5.23 15.78
N ASP A 27 13.74 5.64 15.44
CA ASP A 27 14.39 6.91 15.78
C ASP A 27 13.48 8.14 15.59
N ARG A 28 12.57 8.07 14.60
CA ARG A 28 11.51 9.08 14.34
C ARG A 28 10.60 9.37 15.55
N VAL A 29 10.14 8.32 16.23
CA VAL A 29 9.19 8.45 17.33
C VAL A 29 9.88 9.05 18.55
N ILE A 30 11.14 8.66 18.76
CA ILE A 30 11.97 9.17 19.86
C ILE A 30 12.23 10.66 19.66
N LYS A 31 12.68 11.08 18.47
CA LYS A 31 12.92 12.51 18.16
C LYS A 31 11.66 13.38 18.28
N SER A 32 10.52 12.94 17.73
CA SER A 32 9.26 13.68 17.83
C SER A 32 8.79 13.79 19.30
N ARG A 33 8.85 12.69 20.05
CA ARG A 33 8.42 12.66 21.46
C ARG A 33 9.33 13.51 22.35
N LEU A 34 10.65 13.42 22.15
CA LEU A 34 11.62 14.22 22.90
C LEU A 34 11.44 15.71 22.60
N PHE A 35 11.25 16.08 21.34
CA PHE A 35 11.01 17.47 20.96
C PHE A 35 9.73 18.03 21.59
N LYS A 36 8.61 17.28 21.52
CA LYS A 36 7.34 17.68 22.17
C LYS A 36 7.49 17.80 23.68
N TRP A 37 8.25 16.91 24.31
CA TRP A 37 8.51 16.95 25.75
C TRP A 37 9.33 18.18 26.15
N ILE A 38 10.40 18.50 25.41
CA ILE A 38 11.22 19.71 25.64
C ILE A 38 10.40 20.98 25.42
N MET A 39 9.60 21.02 24.35
CA MET A 39 8.74 22.17 24.05
C MET A 39 7.69 22.38 25.14
N ARG A 40 7.02 21.31 25.58
CA ARG A 40 5.92 21.42 26.54
C ARG A 40 6.39 21.75 27.96
N GLY A 41 7.51 21.19 28.41
CA GLY A 41 8.01 21.42 29.77
C GLY A 41 8.99 22.60 29.84
N PRO A 42 10.29 22.38 29.60
CA PRO A 42 11.33 23.40 29.77
C PRO A 42 11.08 24.71 29.02
N VAL A 43 10.66 24.64 27.75
CA VAL A 43 10.50 25.85 26.91
C VAL A 43 9.30 26.68 27.37
N THR A 44 8.13 26.06 27.56
CA THR A 44 6.95 26.77 28.09
C THR A 44 7.22 27.39 29.46
N ALA A 45 7.86 26.65 30.38
CA ALA A 45 8.21 27.17 31.70
C ALA A 45 9.17 28.37 31.60
N SER A 46 10.22 28.27 30.79
CA SER A 46 11.20 29.34 30.60
C SER A 46 10.58 30.59 29.97
N ALA A 47 9.74 30.42 28.95
CA ALA A 47 9.05 31.51 28.28
C ALA A 47 8.03 32.20 29.20
N THR A 48 7.30 31.42 30.00
CA THR A 48 6.33 31.94 30.97
C THR A 48 7.04 32.75 32.05
N LEU A 49 8.15 32.25 32.61
CA LEU A 49 8.97 32.98 33.58
C LEU A 49 9.58 34.26 33.00
N ALA A 50 10.05 34.21 31.75
CA ALA A 50 10.56 35.39 31.05
C ALA A 50 9.47 36.47 30.92
N PHE A 51 8.28 36.10 30.44
CA PHE A 51 7.15 37.03 30.32
C PHE A 51 6.70 37.58 31.67
N MET A 52 6.62 36.73 32.69
CA MET A 52 6.31 37.14 34.06
C MET A 52 7.30 38.21 34.55
N THR A 53 8.60 38.03 34.27
CA THR A 53 9.65 38.97 34.67
C THR A 53 9.50 40.30 33.94
N VAL A 54 9.22 40.28 32.64
CA VAL A 54 8.98 41.51 31.84
C VAL A 54 7.79 42.29 32.39
N ILE A 55 6.68 41.61 32.69
CA ILE A 55 5.46 42.26 33.16
C ILE A 55 5.61 42.81 34.56
N ARG A 56 6.29 42.06 35.45
CA ARG A 56 6.58 42.55 36.81
C ARG A 56 7.43 43.82 36.75
N ARG A 57 8.47 43.81 35.93
CA ARG A 57 9.36 44.97 35.73
C ARG A 57 8.64 46.15 35.06
N GLY A 58 7.71 45.87 34.15
CA GLY A 58 6.85 46.89 33.56
C GLY A 58 5.87 47.50 34.57
N GLY A 59 5.24 46.68 35.42
CA GLY A 59 4.33 47.15 36.47
C GLY A 59 4.99 48.04 37.52
N GLU A 60 6.24 47.74 37.88
CA GLU A 60 7.07 48.60 38.74
C GLU A 60 7.27 50.00 38.10
N PHE A 61 7.45 50.09 36.78
CA PHE A 61 7.57 51.36 36.07
C PHE A 61 6.27 52.19 36.09
N PHE A 62 5.10 51.52 36.09
CA PHE A 62 3.79 52.17 36.17
C PHE A 62 3.32 52.45 37.61
N GLY A 63 4.14 52.18 38.62
CA GLY A 63 3.84 52.53 40.02
C GLY A 63 2.83 51.61 40.72
N THR A 64 2.50 50.45 40.14
CA THR A 64 1.62 49.43 40.74
C THR A 64 2.41 48.19 41.13
N PRO A 65 3.03 48.15 42.32
CA PRO A 65 3.96 47.08 42.72
C PRO A 65 3.28 45.69 42.86
N TYR A 66 1.96 45.63 43.03
CA TYR A 66 1.21 44.37 43.06
C TYR A 66 0.17 44.34 41.94
N ASN A 67 0.62 43.88 40.78
CA ASN A 67 -0.19 43.88 39.57
C ASN A 67 -0.95 42.54 39.43
N ALA A 68 -2.28 42.57 39.60
CA ALA A 68 -3.15 41.38 39.45
C ALA A 68 -3.09 40.74 38.04
N PHE A 69 -2.51 41.46 37.07
CA PHE A 69 -2.29 40.99 35.70
C PHE A 69 -1.17 39.95 35.58
N VAL A 70 -0.28 39.81 36.59
CA VAL A 70 0.82 38.84 36.57
C VAL A 70 0.31 37.39 36.48
N PRO A 71 -0.54 36.89 37.40
CA PRO A 71 -1.06 35.52 37.31
C PRO A 71 -1.94 35.31 36.06
N PHE A 72 -2.71 36.32 35.63
CA PHE A 72 -3.49 36.25 34.39
C PHE A 72 -2.59 36.00 33.18
N THR A 73 -1.47 36.72 33.08
CA THR A 73 -0.55 36.55 31.95
C THR A 73 0.20 35.23 32.00
N VAL A 74 0.53 34.72 33.19
CA VAL A 74 1.12 33.39 33.34
C VAL A 74 0.17 32.32 32.76
N VAL A 75 -1.11 32.35 33.14
CA VAL A 75 -2.10 31.39 32.62
C VAL A 75 -2.28 31.57 31.11
N ALA A 76 -2.41 32.81 30.63
CA ALA A 76 -2.55 33.10 29.20
C ALA A 76 -1.34 32.60 28.39
N MET A 77 -0.12 32.80 28.89
CA MET A 77 1.12 32.38 28.21
C MET A 77 1.24 30.86 28.16
N ILE A 78 0.88 30.15 29.24
CA ILE A 78 0.87 28.68 29.25
C ILE A 78 -0.11 28.15 28.21
N LEU A 79 -1.35 28.65 28.20
CA LEU A 79 -2.38 28.22 27.25
C LEU A 79 -1.97 28.51 25.80
N LEU A 80 -1.42 29.69 25.54
CA LEU A 80 -0.95 30.09 24.21
C LEU A 80 0.18 29.17 23.74
N MET A 81 1.17 28.88 24.60
CA MET A 81 2.27 27.97 24.27
C MET A 81 1.79 26.53 24.06
N GLU A 82 0.90 26.01 24.91
CA GLU A 82 0.35 24.65 24.71
C GLU A 82 -0.41 24.53 23.38
N HIS A 83 -1.18 25.56 23.02
CA HIS A 83 -1.90 25.59 21.75
C HIS A 83 -0.94 25.73 20.56
N ALA A 84 0.04 26.62 20.65
CA ALA A 84 1.06 26.82 19.62
C ALA A 84 1.86 25.54 19.36
N ILE A 85 2.23 24.79 20.41
CA ILE A 85 2.95 23.52 20.28
C ILE A 85 2.09 22.47 19.59
N THR A 86 0.81 22.37 19.95
CA THR A 86 -0.13 21.41 19.34
C THR A 86 -0.34 21.72 17.86
N PHE A 87 -0.47 23.00 17.51
CA PHE A 87 -0.62 23.44 16.12
C PHE A 87 0.69 23.31 15.32
N ALA A 88 1.85 23.55 15.93
CA ALA A 88 3.15 23.44 15.28
C ALA A 88 3.67 22.01 15.17
N ALA A 89 3.17 21.07 15.99
CA ALA A 89 3.53 19.66 15.95
C ALA A 89 3.50 19.05 14.54
N PRO A 90 2.40 19.17 13.74
CA PRO A 90 2.37 18.62 12.38
C PRO A 90 3.34 19.31 11.41
N LEU A 91 3.69 20.58 11.63
CA LEU A 91 4.63 21.33 10.78
C LEU A 91 6.07 20.84 10.98
N TRP A 92 6.47 20.62 12.23
CA TRP A 92 7.80 20.13 12.58
C TRP A 92 7.99 18.67 12.17
N GLU A 93 6.95 17.86 12.33
CA GLU A 93 6.93 16.49 11.80
C GLU A 93 7.14 16.54 10.28
N ARG A 94 6.38 17.34 9.53
CA ARG A 94 6.56 17.47 8.08
C ARG A 94 7.96 17.94 7.67
N TRP A 95 8.60 18.81 8.44
CA TRP A 95 9.95 19.31 8.13
C TRP A 95 11.05 18.28 8.44
N LEU A 96 10.94 17.53 9.55
CA LEU A 96 11.89 16.46 9.91
C LEU A 96 11.77 15.24 8.98
N PHE A 97 10.60 15.00 8.38
CA PHE A 97 10.29 13.84 7.52
C PHE A 97 10.44 14.08 6.01
N PHE A 98 11.04 15.20 5.60
CA PHE A 98 11.20 15.57 4.19
C PHE A 98 12.24 14.65 3.48
N GLY A 99 11.83 13.46 3.01
CA GLY A 99 12.65 12.74 2.01
C GLY A 99 12.34 11.28 1.71
N ARG A 100 12.12 10.42 2.72
CA ARG A 100 12.07 8.94 2.51
C ARG A 100 10.67 8.34 2.57
N ASP A 101 9.89 8.64 3.62
CA ASP A 101 8.63 7.92 3.89
C ASP A 101 7.49 8.25 2.91
N ARG A 102 7.55 9.34 2.11
CA ARG A 102 6.47 9.64 1.15
C ARG A 102 6.33 8.59 0.05
N LYS A 103 7.43 7.98 -0.40
CA LYS A 103 7.35 6.94 -1.44
C LYS A 103 6.70 5.68 -0.91
N GLU A 104 7.03 5.29 0.32
CA GLU A 104 6.45 4.13 1.00
C GLU A 104 4.98 4.38 1.41
N LEU A 105 4.65 5.59 1.87
CA LEU A 105 3.27 5.99 2.19
C LEU A 105 2.39 6.04 0.95
N VAL A 106 2.89 6.56 -0.17
CA VAL A 106 2.16 6.54 -1.44
C VAL A 106 2.00 5.11 -1.96
N LEU A 107 2.99 4.24 -1.74
CA LEU A 107 2.89 2.82 -2.09
C LEU A 107 1.81 2.11 -1.25
N LEU A 108 1.78 2.35 0.06
CA LEU A 108 0.75 1.84 0.97
C LEU A 108 -0.64 2.34 0.61
N GLN A 109 -0.77 3.63 0.31
CA GLN A 109 -2.04 4.24 -0.07
C GLN A 109 -2.55 3.71 -1.43
N ASN A 110 -1.66 3.54 -2.40
CA ASN A 110 -2.01 2.93 -3.69
C ASN A 110 -2.44 1.46 -3.55
N ILE A 111 -1.89 0.73 -2.58
CA ILE A 111 -2.35 -0.63 -2.26
C ILE A 111 -3.75 -0.56 -1.67
N GLU A 112 -3.98 0.28 -0.66
CA GLU A 112 -5.30 0.46 -0.03
C GLU A 112 -6.39 0.79 -1.06
N GLU A 113 -6.11 1.72 -1.98
CA GLU A 113 -7.04 2.14 -3.05
C GLU A 113 -7.28 1.05 -4.12
N ARG A 114 -6.42 0.03 -4.19
CA ARG A 114 -6.51 -1.07 -5.17
C ARG A 114 -6.69 -2.44 -4.53
N LEU A 115 -7.05 -2.52 -3.25
CA LEU A 115 -7.32 -3.79 -2.59
C LEU A 115 -8.59 -4.41 -3.20
N LEU A 116 -8.41 -5.53 -3.89
CA LEU A 116 -9.48 -6.39 -4.37
C LEU A 116 -9.59 -7.56 -3.40
N THR A 117 -10.78 -7.79 -2.84
CA THR A 117 -10.99 -9.01 -2.05
C THR A 117 -11.00 -10.22 -2.98
N GLN A 118 -10.72 -11.40 -2.43
CA GLN A 118 -10.82 -12.65 -3.20
C GLN A 118 -12.24 -12.86 -3.76
N GLY A 119 -13.27 -12.45 -3.02
CA GLY A 119 -14.66 -12.51 -3.47
C GLY A 119 -14.94 -11.58 -4.64
N ASP A 120 -14.45 -10.33 -4.59
CA ASP A 120 -14.65 -9.37 -5.69
C ASP A 120 -13.97 -9.83 -6.98
N LEU A 121 -12.75 -10.37 -6.88
CA LEU A 121 -12.05 -10.95 -8.03
C LEU A 121 -12.84 -12.12 -8.63
N GLN A 122 -13.31 -13.03 -7.80
CA GLN A 122 -14.10 -14.17 -8.25
C GLN A 122 -15.37 -13.71 -8.96
N GLN A 123 -16.12 -12.78 -8.37
CA GLN A 123 -17.35 -12.26 -8.96
C GLN A 123 -17.10 -11.53 -10.29
N PHE A 124 -16.00 -10.78 -10.38
CA PHE A 124 -15.58 -10.13 -11.62
C PHE A 124 -15.24 -11.16 -12.70
N LEU A 125 -14.42 -12.17 -12.39
CA LEU A 125 -14.07 -13.23 -13.34
C LEU A 125 -15.29 -14.07 -13.74
N GLU A 126 -16.25 -14.31 -12.85
CA GLU A 126 -17.53 -14.96 -13.17
C GLU A 126 -18.32 -14.13 -14.18
N ALA A 127 -18.38 -12.81 -14.02
CA ALA A 127 -19.04 -11.92 -14.98
C ALA A 127 -18.34 -11.90 -16.35
N VAL A 128 -17.01 -11.91 -16.36
CA VAL A 128 -16.22 -12.01 -17.60
C VAL A 128 -16.50 -13.35 -18.28
N LEU A 129 -16.47 -14.46 -17.55
CA LEU A 129 -16.75 -15.79 -18.10
C LEU A 129 -18.18 -15.94 -18.61
N ALA A 130 -19.16 -15.30 -17.95
CA ALA A 130 -20.53 -15.25 -18.44
C ALA A 130 -20.61 -14.53 -19.80
N ALA A 131 -19.97 -13.37 -19.93
CA ALA A 131 -19.90 -12.64 -21.19
C ALA A 131 -19.19 -13.44 -22.30
N VAL A 132 -18.10 -14.15 -21.96
CA VAL A 132 -17.40 -15.04 -22.88
C VAL A 132 -18.30 -16.18 -23.37
N ARG A 133 -19.02 -16.83 -22.44
CA ARG A 133 -19.95 -17.92 -22.77
C ARG A 133 -21.13 -17.46 -23.62
N ASP A 134 -21.70 -16.30 -23.31
CA ASP A 134 -22.80 -15.74 -24.07
C ASP A 134 -22.37 -15.39 -25.50
N HIS A 135 -21.14 -14.90 -25.65
CA HIS A 135 -20.59 -14.52 -26.94
C HIS A 135 -20.26 -15.72 -27.85
N LEU A 136 -19.68 -16.79 -27.28
CA LEU A 136 -19.32 -18.01 -28.01
C LEU A 136 -20.40 -19.10 -27.96
N GLN A 137 -21.53 -18.83 -27.32
CA GLN A 137 -22.61 -19.79 -27.06
C GLN A 137 -22.09 -21.12 -26.46
N SER A 138 -21.11 -21.00 -25.57
CA SER A 138 -20.34 -22.15 -25.07
C SER A 138 -20.97 -22.79 -23.81
N PRO A 139 -20.95 -24.13 -23.69
CA PRO A 139 -21.49 -24.83 -22.52
C PRO A 139 -20.65 -24.62 -21.24
N SER A 140 -19.35 -24.35 -21.35
CA SER A 140 -18.47 -24.14 -20.19
C SER A 140 -17.27 -23.24 -20.51
N ALA A 141 -16.83 -22.47 -19.53
CA ALA A 141 -15.62 -21.66 -19.63
C ALA A 141 -14.93 -21.58 -18.26
N PHE A 142 -13.62 -21.38 -18.25
CA PHE A 142 -12.84 -21.32 -17.03
C PHE A 142 -11.71 -20.30 -17.12
N VAL A 143 -11.30 -19.79 -15.95
CA VAL A 143 -10.07 -19.02 -15.78
C VAL A 143 -9.21 -19.73 -14.75
N ALA A 144 -8.01 -20.11 -15.16
CA ALA A 144 -6.97 -20.67 -14.30
C ALA A 144 -5.86 -19.64 -14.13
N ALA A 145 -5.42 -19.42 -12.89
CA ALA A 145 -4.23 -18.63 -12.62
C ALA A 145 -3.03 -19.54 -12.40
N LEU A 146 -1.87 -19.04 -12.80
CA LEU A 146 -0.60 -19.66 -12.52
C LEU A 146 -0.14 -19.21 -11.11
N ASP A 147 -0.09 -20.15 -10.17
CA ASP A 147 0.55 -19.94 -8.87
C ASP A 147 1.83 -20.77 -8.80
N ASP A 148 2.95 -20.06 -8.72
CA ASP A 148 4.33 -20.54 -8.85
C ASP A 148 4.56 -21.42 -10.12
N GLU A 149 4.22 -22.71 -10.08
CA GLU A 149 4.41 -23.66 -11.21
C GLU A 149 3.14 -24.50 -11.50
N THR A 150 2.03 -24.24 -10.80
CA THR A 150 0.79 -25.00 -10.95
C THR A 150 -0.35 -24.10 -11.41
N LEU A 151 -1.09 -24.56 -12.42
CA LEU A 151 -2.33 -23.91 -12.83
C LEU A 151 -3.46 -24.37 -11.93
N SER A 152 -4.05 -23.42 -11.22
CA SER A 152 -5.25 -23.66 -10.42
C SER A 152 -6.44 -22.91 -11.02
N PRO A 153 -7.58 -23.58 -11.28
CA PRO A 153 -8.78 -22.89 -11.72
C PRO A 153 -9.29 -21.98 -10.60
N ILE A 154 -9.35 -20.67 -10.83
CA ILE A 154 -9.95 -19.72 -9.89
C ILE A 154 -11.47 -19.75 -10.04
N VAL A 155 -11.95 -19.73 -11.29
CA VAL A 155 -13.38 -19.68 -11.60
C VAL A 155 -13.71 -20.62 -12.74
N VAL A 156 -14.81 -21.35 -12.58
CA VAL A 156 -15.40 -22.17 -13.64
C VAL A 156 -16.87 -21.80 -13.79
N ALA A 157 -17.26 -21.38 -14.98
CA ALA A 157 -18.62 -21.09 -15.38
C ALA A 157 -19.18 -22.23 -16.25
N GLY A 158 -20.33 -22.77 -15.88
CA GLY A 158 -20.96 -23.91 -16.56
C GLY A 158 -20.63 -25.26 -15.93
N ASN A 159 -20.55 -26.32 -16.74
CA ASN A 159 -20.39 -27.68 -16.22
C ASN A 159 -18.94 -27.95 -15.76
N ARG A 160 -18.72 -27.89 -14.44
CA ARG A 160 -17.41 -28.17 -13.80
C ARG A 160 -16.88 -29.57 -14.08
N ALA A 161 -17.75 -30.54 -14.36
CA ALA A 161 -17.34 -31.92 -14.64
C ALA A 161 -16.60 -32.08 -15.98
N MET A 162 -16.66 -31.07 -16.86
CA MET A 162 -15.89 -31.06 -18.11
C MET A 162 -14.44 -30.62 -17.92
N LEU A 163 -14.06 -30.11 -16.74
CA LEU A 163 -12.70 -29.69 -16.42
C LEU A 163 -11.97 -30.77 -15.64
N ASP A 164 -11.03 -31.43 -16.33
CA ASP A 164 -10.04 -32.27 -15.69
C ASP A 164 -8.91 -31.38 -15.13
N HIS A 165 -8.77 -31.38 -13.81
CA HIS A 165 -7.82 -30.50 -13.12
C HIS A 165 -6.37 -30.98 -13.30
N GLU A 166 -6.15 -32.27 -13.56
CA GLU A 166 -4.82 -32.85 -13.71
C GLU A 166 -4.21 -32.55 -15.10
N GLY A 167 -5.03 -32.30 -16.12
CA GLY A 167 -4.59 -31.99 -17.49
C GLY A 167 -4.26 -30.52 -17.77
N LEU A 168 -4.65 -29.59 -16.88
CA LEU A 168 -4.45 -28.14 -17.09
C LEU A 168 -2.96 -27.76 -17.17
N THR A 169 -2.12 -28.41 -16.36
CA THR A 169 -0.66 -28.20 -16.39
C THR A 169 -0.06 -28.66 -17.72
N GLU A 170 -0.65 -29.64 -18.39
CA GLU A 170 -0.22 -30.12 -19.71
C GLU A 170 -0.50 -29.09 -20.81
N ALA A 171 -1.52 -28.25 -20.64
CA ALA A 171 -1.82 -27.14 -21.55
C ALA A 171 -0.75 -26.04 -21.54
N LEU A 172 0.03 -25.88 -20.46
CA LEU A 172 1.18 -24.94 -20.42
C LEU A 172 2.24 -25.28 -21.46
N ASN A 173 2.47 -26.58 -21.70
CA ASN A 173 3.50 -27.06 -22.62
C ASN A 173 3.17 -26.76 -24.09
N GLN A 174 1.92 -26.41 -24.41
CA GLN A 174 1.49 -26.06 -25.77
C GLN A 174 1.55 -24.54 -26.05
N ILE A 175 1.93 -23.73 -25.06
CA ILE A 175 2.03 -22.27 -25.23
C ILE A 175 3.31 -21.94 -26.01
N ASN A 176 3.14 -21.67 -27.31
CA ASN A 176 4.23 -21.32 -28.23
C ASN A 176 4.62 -19.84 -28.14
N GLY A 177 4.98 -19.32 -26.96
CA GLY A 177 5.63 -18.01 -26.80
C GLY A 177 5.00 -16.81 -27.54
N ASP A 178 3.76 -16.92 -28.01
CA ASP A 178 3.05 -15.88 -28.75
C ASP A 178 1.98 -15.33 -27.82
N PRO A 179 2.09 -14.07 -27.38
CA PRO A 179 1.22 -13.51 -26.38
C PRO A 179 -0.23 -13.32 -26.85
N ARG A 180 -0.49 -13.42 -28.16
CA ARG A 180 -1.83 -13.26 -28.74
C ARG A 180 -2.24 -14.41 -29.66
N HIS A 181 -1.93 -15.64 -29.23
CA HIS A 181 -2.34 -16.83 -29.95
C HIS A 181 -3.25 -17.72 -29.09
N GLU A 182 -4.42 -18.06 -29.63
CA GLU A 182 -5.32 -19.05 -29.06
C GLU A 182 -4.92 -20.44 -29.57
N PHE A 183 -5.00 -21.46 -28.71
CA PHE A 183 -4.72 -22.84 -29.08
C PHE A 183 -5.86 -23.76 -28.65
N GLN A 184 -6.02 -24.87 -29.36
CA GLN A 184 -7.04 -25.87 -29.06
C GLN A 184 -6.44 -26.93 -28.13
N TRP A 185 -7.06 -27.12 -26.97
CA TRP A 185 -6.70 -28.15 -26.02
C TRP A 185 -7.93 -29.00 -25.70
N GLY A 186 -7.95 -30.21 -26.26
CA GLY A 186 -9.12 -31.09 -26.20
C GLY A 186 -10.35 -30.42 -26.83
N ASN A 187 -11.39 -30.22 -26.03
CA ASN A 187 -12.63 -29.55 -26.44
C ASN A 187 -12.68 -28.08 -26.00
N PHE A 188 -11.53 -27.49 -25.65
CA PHE A 188 -11.43 -26.12 -25.18
C PHE A 188 -10.53 -25.28 -26.08
N TRP A 189 -10.96 -24.04 -26.34
CA TRP A 189 -10.09 -22.98 -26.85
C TRP A 189 -9.46 -22.27 -25.67
N VAL A 190 -8.14 -22.30 -25.63
CA VAL A 190 -7.35 -21.76 -24.53
C VAL A 190 -6.61 -20.52 -25.00
N LEU A 191 -6.78 -19.45 -24.24
CA LEU A 191 -6.16 -18.15 -24.43
C LEU A 191 -5.18 -17.93 -23.28
N PRO A 192 -3.88 -17.79 -23.57
CA PRO A 192 -2.92 -17.47 -22.55
C PRO A 192 -3.09 -16.02 -22.08
N LEU A 193 -3.20 -15.83 -20.77
CA LEU A 193 -3.34 -14.53 -20.13
C LEU A 193 -1.95 -14.05 -19.71
N PHE A 194 -1.39 -13.13 -20.47
CA PHE A 194 -0.08 -12.54 -20.17
C PHE A 194 -0.20 -11.20 -19.47
N ARG A 195 0.83 -10.84 -18.69
CA ARG A 195 0.95 -9.51 -18.12
C ARG A 195 1.04 -8.46 -19.22
N ARG A 196 0.48 -7.27 -18.97
CA ARG A 196 0.63 -6.15 -19.90
C ARG A 196 2.10 -5.78 -20.03
N ARG A 197 2.54 -5.56 -21.27
CA ARG A 197 3.92 -5.14 -21.53
C ARG A 197 4.15 -3.74 -20.96
N ASN A 198 5.10 -3.62 -20.03
CA ASN A 198 5.48 -2.34 -19.44
C ASN A 198 6.59 -1.69 -20.29
N SER A 199 6.65 -0.36 -20.31
CA SER A 199 7.62 0.42 -21.12
C SER A 199 9.09 0.15 -20.80
N GLY A 200 9.39 -0.60 -19.72
CA GLY A 200 10.75 -1.01 -19.34
C GLY A 200 11.11 -2.45 -19.74
N MET A 201 10.23 -3.18 -20.44
CA MET A 201 10.46 -4.55 -20.87
C MET A 201 11.06 -4.55 -22.29
N ASP A 202 12.14 -5.32 -22.50
CA ASP A 202 12.80 -5.38 -23.80
C ASP A 202 11.88 -5.97 -24.88
N ARG A 203 12.10 -5.57 -26.14
CA ARG A 203 11.26 -5.98 -27.28
C ARG A 203 11.25 -7.49 -27.53
N ASP A 204 12.27 -8.19 -27.05
CA ASP A 204 12.41 -9.65 -27.20
C ASP A 204 12.04 -10.43 -25.92
N GLU A 205 11.76 -9.73 -24.81
CA GLU A 205 11.36 -10.36 -23.56
C GLU A 205 9.85 -10.63 -23.57
N LEU A 206 9.50 -11.89 -23.29
CA LEU A 206 8.12 -12.35 -23.21
C LEU A 206 7.49 -11.88 -21.89
N PRO A 207 6.30 -11.25 -21.92
CA PRO A 207 5.61 -10.92 -20.68
C PRO A 207 5.35 -12.21 -19.89
N PRO A 208 5.44 -12.16 -18.55
CA PRO A 208 5.17 -13.33 -17.72
C PRO A 208 3.71 -13.77 -17.88
N LEU A 209 3.52 -15.09 -17.94
CA LEU A 209 2.20 -15.71 -17.97
C LEU A 209 1.53 -15.55 -16.60
N LEU A 210 0.30 -15.04 -16.58
CA LEU A 210 -0.53 -14.89 -15.39
C LEU A 210 -1.49 -16.07 -15.22
N GLY A 211 -1.91 -16.69 -16.33
CA GLY A 211 -2.89 -17.76 -16.31
C GLY A 211 -3.40 -18.15 -17.70
N LEU A 212 -4.48 -18.91 -17.72
CA LEU A 212 -5.16 -19.39 -18.92
C LEU A 212 -6.66 -19.11 -18.82
N LEU A 213 -7.27 -18.67 -19.92
CA LEU A 213 -8.71 -18.62 -20.09
C LEU A 213 -9.12 -19.70 -21.09
N GLY A 214 -9.97 -20.63 -20.67
CA GLY A 214 -10.44 -21.72 -21.53
C GLY A 214 -11.94 -21.60 -21.80
N VAL A 215 -12.35 -21.85 -23.04
CA VAL A 215 -13.77 -21.86 -23.44
C VAL A 215 -14.07 -23.13 -24.19
N ALA A 216 -15.08 -23.88 -23.78
CA ALA A 216 -15.46 -25.10 -24.47
C ALA A 216 -15.99 -24.76 -25.87
N HIS A 217 -15.61 -25.53 -26.87
CA HIS A 217 -16.20 -25.48 -28.19
C HIS A 217 -16.89 -26.80 -28.50
N ASP A 218 -17.86 -26.75 -29.41
CA ASP A 218 -18.43 -27.96 -30.01
C ASP A 218 -17.59 -28.37 -31.23
N ASP A 219 -17.52 -29.67 -31.51
CA ASP A 219 -16.72 -30.25 -32.60
C ASP A 219 -17.14 -29.73 -33.99
N MET A 220 -18.36 -29.20 -34.11
CA MET A 220 -18.88 -28.60 -35.34
C MET A 220 -18.30 -27.22 -35.64
N THR A 221 -17.75 -26.52 -34.65
CA THR A 221 -17.29 -25.12 -34.78
C THR A 221 -15.75 -25.09 -34.81
N LYS A 222 -15.17 -25.46 -35.95
CA LYS A 222 -13.71 -25.63 -36.07
C LYS A 222 -12.91 -24.31 -36.06
N ASN A 223 -13.52 -23.21 -36.49
CA ASN A 223 -12.86 -21.90 -36.59
C ASN A 223 -13.70 -20.81 -35.95
N MET A 224 -13.06 -19.98 -35.12
CA MET A 224 -13.66 -18.78 -34.55
C MET A 224 -13.75 -17.69 -35.62
N GLU A 225 -14.90 -17.00 -35.69
CA GLU A 225 -15.05 -15.87 -36.59
C GLU A 225 -14.16 -14.70 -36.11
N TYR A 226 -13.70 -13.85 -37.04
CA TYR A 226 -12.74 -12.79 -36.68
C TYR A 226 -13.29 -11.81 -35.62
N ASP A 227 -14.57 -11.44 -35.74
CA ASP A 227 -15.26 -10.55 -34.80
C ASP A 227 -15.42 -11.19 -33.42
N GLN A 228 -15.65 -12.52 -33.40
CA GLN A 228 -15.74 -13.30 -32.16
C GLN A 228 -14.41 -13.38 -31.43
N ARG A 229 -13.34 -13.60 -32.20
CA ARG A 229 -11.97 -13.61 -31.71
C ARG A 229 -11.59 -12.27 -31.09
N GLU A 230 -11.88 -11.16 -31.78
CA GLU A 230 -11.52 -9.83 -31.28
C GLU A 230 -12.23 -9.51 -29.95
N SER A 231 -13.52 -9.82 -29.86
CA SER A 231 -14.30 -9.66 -28.63
C SER A 231 -13.80 -10.56 -27.49
N LEU A 232 -13.41 -11.79 -27.80
CA LEU A 232 -12.84 -12.72 -26.82
C LEU A 232 -11.50 -12.21 -26.26
N TRP A 233 -10.62 -11.70 -27.12
CA TRP A 233 -9.35 -11.13 -26.70
C TRP A 233 -9.52 -9.88 -25.82
N LEU A 234 -10.55 -9.07 -26.05
CA LEU A 234 -10.89 -7.94 -25.17
C LEU A 234 -11.30 -8.42 -23.76
N LEU A 235 -12.05 -9.52 -23.67
CA LEU A 235 -12.45 -10.11 -22.39
C LEU A 235 -11.27 -10.79 -21.70
N ALA A 236 -10.40 -11.46 -22.46
CA ALA A 236 -9.16 -12.04 -21.96
C ALA A 236 -8.22 -10.97 -21.39
N ASP A 237 -8.06 -9.82 -22.07
CA ASP A 237 -7.24 -8.70 -21.57
C ASP A 237 -7.77 -8.16 -20.22
N ARG A 238 -9.10 -8.07 -20.07
CA ARG A 238 -9.72 -7.67 -18.80
C ARG A 238 -9.47 -8.69 -17.68
N ALA A 239 -9.56 -9.99 -17.99
CA ALA A 239 -9.24 -11.05 -17.03
C ALA A 239 -7.75 -11.00 -16.64
N ALA A 240 -6.86 -10.78 -17.61
CA ALA A 240 -5.42 -10.66 -17.36
C ALA A 240 -5.09 -9.49 -16.42
N ILE A 241 -5.70 -8.32 -16.62
CA ILE A 241 -5.52 -7.16 -15.73
C ILE A 241 -5.94 -7.50 -14.28
N ALA A 242 -7.09 -8.17 -14.11
CA ALA A 242 -7.57 -8.53 -12.77
C ALA A 242 -6.66 -9.56 -12.08
N LEU A 243 -6.10 -10.51 -12.84
CA LEU A 243 -5.10 -11.46 -12.34
C LEU A 243 -3.76 -10.79 -11.99
N GLU A 244 -3.33 -9.82 -12.80
CA GLU A 244 -2.12 -9.03 -12.53
C GLU A 244 -2.23 -8.29 -11.19
N ASP A 245 -3.33 -7.56 -10.98
CA ASP A 245 -3.59 -6.84 -9.74
C ASP A 245 -3.60 -7.80 -8.54
N ARG A 246 -4.17 -9.00 -8.70
CA ARG A 246 -4.18 -10.03 -7.66
C ARG A 246 -2.78 -10.54 -7.31
N GLN A 247 -1.94 -10.82 -8.31
CA GLN A 247 -0.59 -11.32 -8.10
C GLN A 247 0.28 -10.27 -7.40
N LEU A 248 0.14 -8.99 -7.77
CA LEU A 248 0.83 -7.88 -7.10
C LEU A 248 0.45 -7.79 -5.62
N GLN A 249 -0.83 -7.90 -5.29
CA GLN A 249 -1.29 -7.91 -3.90
C GLN A 249 -0.72 -9.12 -3.13
N GLN A 250 -0.75 -10.32 -3.71
CA GLN A 250 -0.19 -11.52 -3.06
C GLN A 250 1.31 -11.37 -2.78
N GLY A 251 2.08 -10.82 -3.72
CA GLY A 251 3.50 -10.56 -3.53
C GLY A 251 3.78 -9.64 -2.33
N VAL A 252 3.00 -8.57 -2.19
CA VAL A 252 3.12 -7.67 -1.02
C VAL A 252 2.73 -8.40 0.27
N PHE A 253 1.61 -9.13 0.30
CA PHE A 253 1.20 -9.88 1.50
C PHE A 253 2.24 -10.91 1.93
N ARG A 254 2.83 -11.67 0.98
CA ARG A 254 3.93 -12.62 1.27
C ARG A 254 5.13 -11.89 1.87
N SER A 255 5.53 -10.75 1.31
CA SER A 255 6.65 -9.94 1.84
C SER A 255 6.38 -9.37 3.25
N LEU A 256 5.14 -9.00 3.56
CA LEU A 256 4.76 -8.50 4.88
C LEU A 256 4.69 -9.63 5.92
N ALA A 257 4.23 -10.81 5.51
CA ALA A 257 4.20 -12.00 6.37
C ALA A 257 5.62 -12.44 6.78
N ASP A 258 6.60 -12.29 5.89
CA ASP A 258 8.00 -12.60 6.16
C ASP A 258 8.66 -11.61 7.16
N ILE A 259 8.15 -10.38 7.24
CA ILE A 259 8.65 -9.33 8.14
C ILE A 259 8.01 -9.42 9.53
N GLN A 260 6.84 -10.07 9.68
CA GLN A 260 6.28 -10.32 11.01
C GLN A 260 7.03 -11.48 11.65
N PRO A 261 7.85 -11.25 12.70
CA PRO A 261 8.37 -12.37 13.48
C PRO A 261 7.15 -13.11 14.04
N GLN A 262 7.04 -14.39 13.69
CA GLN A 262 6.06 -15.28 14.32
C GLN A 262 6.36 -15.27 15.81
N VAL A 263 5.51 -14.58 16.56
CA VAL A 263 5.52 -14.66 18.02
C VAL A 263 4.81 -15.98 18.33
N GLU A 264 5.60 -17.02 18.59
CA GLU A 264 5.11 -18.21 19.31
C GLU A 264 4.66 -17.85 20.72
#